data_AF-A0A8T0G1U0-F1
#
_entry.id   AF-A0A8T0G1U0-F1
#
_cell.length_a   1.000
_cell.length_b   1.000
_cell.length_c   1.000
_cell.angle_alpha   90.00
_cell.angle_beta   90.00
_cell.angle_gamma   90.00
#
_symmetry.space_group_name_H-M   'P 1'
#
loop_
_entity.id
_entity.type
_entity.pdbx_description
1 polymer ?
#
loop_
_entity_poly.entity_id
_entity_poly.type
_entity_poly.pdbx_seq_one_letter_code
_entity_poly.pdbx_strand_id
1 'polypeptide(L)'
;MSVNNVPSVRFEAEELHTVNSILVETFTKCDVLKSDLVQYSPNPKKDLLDLREKLVDLAEMQKDVAALITTIETVESEVQGTEDVLKKLNFNKVSKIFDKAYKSALKEQYTNEDVENMICAVDTFISNKNSDVNTGNEELVVTATKESYLDPLTKCPIKDPVKSKTCHHNFERNTILKYLQKNSRCPYSGCVKSLSREDLVEDLALKRKLLNMKQNPNK
;
A
#
# COMPACT_ATOMS: atom_id res chain seq x y z
N MET A 1 0.23 -4.67 50.41
CA MET A 1 0.83 -4.07 49.19
C MET A 1 1.29 -5.23 48.31
N SER A 2 0.48 -5.60 47.32
CA SER A 2 0.74 -6.75 46.46
C SER A 2 1.34 -6.25 45.15
N VAL A 3 2.53 -6.75 44.81
CA VAL A 3 3.32 -6.38 43.61
C VAL A 3 2.82 -7.15 42.37
N ASN A 4 1.55 -7.52 42.35
CA ASN A 4 0.97 -8.46 41.37
C ASN A 4 0.12 -7.76 40.30
N ASN A 5 0.62 -6.68 39.72
CA ASN A 5 0.06 -6.18 38.46
C ASN A 5 1.04 -5.23 37.77
N VAL A 6 1.95 -5.78 36.97
CA VAL A 6 2.45 -5.04 35.80
C VAL A 6 1.98 -5.78 34.54
N PRO A 7 0.72 -5.57 34.11
CA PRO A 7 0.21 -6.09 32.83
C PRO A 7 0.66 -5.23 31.62
N SER A 8 1.64 -4.34 31.80
CA SER A 8 1.85 -3.13 30.98
C SER A 8 3.16 -3.14 30.17
N VAL A 9 3.71 -4.30 29.83
CA VAL A 9 4.88 -4.35 28.93
C VAL A 9 4.65 -5.37 27.84
N ARG A 10 4.12 -6.54 28.23
CA ARG A 10 3.69 -7.57 27.28
C ARG A 10 2.56 -7.12 26.38
N PHE A 11 1.56 -6.43 26.92
CA PHE A 11 0.46 -5.89 26.13
C PHE A 11 0.95 -4.84 25.13
N GLU A 12 1.81 -3.92 25.58
CA GLU A 12 2.44 -2.91 24.73
C GLU A 12 3.36 -3.52 23.66
N ALA A 13 4.01 -4.65 23.95
CA ALA A 13 4.76 -5.42 22.96
C ALA A 13 3.84 -6.04 21.90
N GLU A 14 2.70 -6.62 22.29
CA GLU A 14 1.69 -7.17 21.37
C GLU A 14 1.11 -6.09 20.44
N GLU A 15 0.85 -4.89 20.97
CA GLU A 15 0.42 -3.74 20.17
C GLU A 15 1.50 -3.33 19.14
N LEU A 16 2.78 -3.29 19.54
CA LEU A 16 3.89 -3.00 18.63
C LEU A 16 4.05 -4.07 17.53
N HIS A 17 3.88 -5.36 17.85
CA HIS A 17 3.85 -6.42 16.85
C HIS A 17 2.69 -6.27 15.87
N THR A 18 1.51 -5.86 16.38
CA THR A 18 0.34 -5.59 15.55
C THR A 18 0.60 -4.43 14.58
N VAL A 19 1.17 -3.32 15.07
CA VAL A 19 1.57 -2.18 14.24
C VAL A 19 2.58 -2.60 13.18
N ASN A 20 3.60 -3.38 13.53
CA ASN A 20 4.58 -3.88 12.58
C ASN A 20 3.94 -4.73 11.47
N SER A 21 2.98 -5.60 11.83
CA SER A 21 2.23 -6.40 10.86
C SER A 21 1.42 -5.53 9.89
N ILE A 22 0.77 -4.49 10.39
CA ILE A 22 -0.02 -3.55 9.56
C ILE A 22 0.89 -2.77 8.61
N LEU A 23 2.08 -2.37 9.08
CA LEU A 23 3.07 -1.69 8.23
C LEU A 23 3.50 -2.59 7.07
N VAL A 24 3.83 -3.85 7.34
CA VAL A 24 4.18 -4.84 6.30
C VAL A 24 3.04 -5.00 5.28
N GLU A 25 1.80 -5.17 5.75
CA GLU A 25 0.65 -5.28 4.84
C GLU A 25 0.45 -4.00 4.00
N THR A 26 0.67 -2.82 4.60
CA THR A 26 0.57 -1.54 3.90
C THR A 26 1.58 -1.45 2.76
N PHE A 27 2.82 -1.88 2.97
CA PHE A 27 3.85 -1.90 1.92
C PHE A 27 3.45 -2.80 0.74
N THR A 28 2.90 -3.99 1.00
CA THR A 28 2.44 -4.87 -0.10
C THR A 28 1.37 -4.21 -0.99
N LYS A 29 0.54 -3.33 -0.42
CA LYS A 29 -0.49 -2.58 -1.15
C LYS A 29 0.10 -1.41 -1.95
N CYS A 30 1.25 -0.87 -1.52
CA CYS A 30 1.94 0.22 -2.24
C CYS A 30 2.46 -0.23 -3.61
N ASP A 31 2.76 -1.51 -3.81
CA ASP A 31 3.16 -2.03 -5.12
C ASP A 31 2.03 -1.95 -6.15
N VAL A 32 0.81 -2.33 -5.73
CA VAL A 32 -0.39 -2.20 -6.56
C VAL A 32 -0.65 -0.72 -6.85
N LEU A 33 -0.51 0.13 -5.83
CA LEU A 33 -0.68 1.58 -5.99
C LEU A 33 0.34 2.18 -6.98
N LYS A 34 1.61 1.76 -6.93
CA LYS A 34 2.64 2.17 -7.91
C LYS A 34 2.21 1.84 -9.34
N SER A 35 1.77 0.60 -9.58
CA SER A 35 1.27 0.19 -10.90
C SER A 35 0.08 1.04 -11.35
N ASP A 36 -0.86 1.33 -10.45
CA ASP A 36 -2.02 2.17 -10.75
C ASP A 36 -1.62 3.62 -11.05
N LEU A 37 -0.67 4.19 -10.31
CA LEU A 37 -0.17 5.54 -10.56
C LEU A 37 0.52 5.64 -11.93
N VAL A 38 1.34 4.65 -12.30
CA VAL A 38 1.98 4.61 -13.62
C VAL A 38 0.95 4.55 -14.74
N GLN A 39 -0.10 3.75 -14.58
CA GLN A 39 -1.06 3.50 -15.64
C GLN A 39 -2.13 4.59 -15.77
N TYR A 40 -2.57 5.17 -14.65
CA TYR A 40 -3.81 5.95 -14.60
C TYR A 40 -3.64 7.39 -14.10
N SER A 41 -2.50 7.75 -13.50
CA SER A 41 -2.31 9.11 -13.01
C SER A 41 -2.25 10.11 -14.18
N PRO A 42 -2.90 11.29 -14.06
CA PRO A 42 -2.70 12.39 -15.00
C PRO A 42 -1.30 12.99 -14.92
N ASN A 43 -0.57 12.80 -13.81
CA ASN A 43 0.81 13.20 -13.64
C ASN A 43 1.60 12.13 -12.87
N PRO A 44 1.93 11.00 -13.51
CA PRO A 44 2.55 9.85 -12.83
C PRO A 44 3.86 10.20 -12.14
N LYS A 45 4.66 11.11 -12.71
CA LYS A 45 5.94 11.52 -12.11
C LYS A 45 5.76 12.19 -10.76
N LYS A 46 4.80 13.12 -10.66
CA LYS A 46 4.51 13.80 -9.39
C LYS A 46 3.95 12.81 -8.37
N ASP A 47 2.94 12.04 -8.74
CA ASP A 47 2.28 11.15 -7.79
C ASP A 47 3.21 10.01 -7.31
N LEU A 48 4.16 9.58 -8.15
CA LEU A 48 5.20 8.62 -7.76
C LEU A 48 6.26 9.25 -6.84
N LEU A 49 6.57 10.54 -6.98
CA LEU A 49 7.39 11.26 -5.99
C LEU A 49 6.68 11.34 -4.63
N ASP A 50 5.39 11.67 -4.65
CA ASP A 50 4.57 11.72 -3.42
C ASP A 50 4.50 10.32 -2.78
N LEU A 51 4.32 9.26 -3.57
CA LEU A 51 4.36 7.87 -3.09
C LEU A 51 5.73 7.52 -2.50
N ARG A 52 6.82 7.92 -3.16
CA ARG A 52 8.20 7.68 -2.69
C ARG A 52 8.44 8.32 -1.34
N GLU A 53 8.04 9.58 -1.16
CA GLU A 53 8.16 10.28 0.13
C GLU A 53 7.44 9.51 1.25
N LYS A 54 6.21 9.07 0.99
CA LYS A 54 5.43 8.30 1.98
C LYS A 54 6.01 6.92 2.24
N LEU A 55 6.62 6.27 1.25
CA LEU A 55 7.33 5.00 1.45
C LEU A 55 8.54 5.16 2.37
N VAL A 56 9.28 6.27 2.24
CA VAL A 56 10.38 6.60 3.16
C VAL A 56 9.86 6.84 4.58
N ASP A 57 8.80 7.64 4.74
CA ASP A 57 8.19 7.88 6.06
C ASP A 57 7.75 6.57 6.74
N LEU A 58 7.13 5.66 5.98
CA LEU A 58 6.70 4.36 6.49
C LEU A 58 7.91 3.46 6.84
N ALA A 59 8.99 3.53 6.07
CA ALA A 59 10.21 2.75 6.33
C ALA A 59 10.88 3.18 7.63
N GLU A 60 10.96 4.48 7.89
CA GLU A 60 11.46 5.05 9.14
C GLU A 60 10.60 4.61 10.32
N MET A 61 9.27 4.69 10.20
CA MET A 61 8.34 4.22 11.23
C MET A 61 8.53 2.72 11.52
N GLN A 62 8.72 1.90 10.49
CA GLN A 62 8.93 0.46 10.66
C GLN A 62 10.25 0.17 11.38
N LYS A 63 11.30 0.91 11.07
CA LYS A 63 12.59 0.82 11.78
C LYS A 63 12.43 1.14 13.26
N ASP A 64 11.70 2.21 13.59
CA ASP A 64 11.45 2.60 14.98
C ASP A 64 10.65 1.53 15.73
N VAL A 65 9.58 1.01 15.13
CA VAL A 65 8.77 -0.07 15.71
C VAL A 65 9.60 -1.33 15.93
N ALA A 66 10.40 -1.75 14.95
CA ALA A 66 11.28 -2.91 15.09
C ALA A 66 12.31 -2.70 16.20
N ALA A 67 12.92 -1.51 16.29
CA ALA A 67 13.87 -1.19 17.34
C ALA A 67 13.21 -1.22 18.74
N LEU A 68 11.97 -0.76 18.86
CA LEU A 68 11.20 -0.84 20.11
C LEU A 68 10.88 -2.28 20.51
N ILE A 69 10.48 -3.14 19.57
CA ILE A 69 10.25 -4.56 19.82
C ILE A 69 11.52 -5.22 20.38
N THR A 70 12.65 -5.09 19.68
CA THR A 70 13.94 -5.65 20.14
C THR A 70 14.36 -5.10 21.51
N THR A 71 14.08 -3.82 21.75
CA THR A 71 14.38 -3.18 23.04
C THR A 71 13.55 -3.80 24.17
N ILE A 72 12.26 -4.02 23.94
CA ILE A 72 11.38 -4.63 24.93
C ILE A 72 11.81 -6.07 25.20
N GLU A 73 12.08 -6.88 24.18
CA GLU A 73 12.56 -8.26 24.33
C GLU A 73 13.87 -8.33 25.13
N THR A 74 14.79 -7.39 24.88
CA THR A 74 16.05 -7.27 25.63
C THR A 74 15.79 -6.92 27.10
N VAL A 75 14.90 -5.94 27.36
CA VAL A 75 14.54 -5.55 28.72
C VAL A 75 13.84 -6.70 29.46
N GLU A 76 12.93 -7.41 28.80
CA GLU A 76 12.25 -8.57 29.40
C GLU A 76 13.25 -9.67 29.76
N SER A 77 14.21 -9.97 28.89
CA SER A 77 15.24 -10.98 29.13
C SER A 77 16.16 -10.63 30.31
N GLU A 78 16.52 -9.35 30.45
CA GLU A 78 17.36 -8.84 31.56
C GLU A 78 16.59 -8.73 32.89
N VAL A 79 15.26 -8.59 32.83
CA VAL A 79 14.37 -8.46 33.99
C VAL A 79 13.82 -9.81 34.46
N GLN A 80 13.79 -10.84 33.60
CA GLN A 80 13.48 -12.22 33.98
C GLN A 80 14.61 -12.82 34.82
N GLY A 81 14.65 -12.46 36.11
CA GLY A 81 15.61 -12.94 37.09
C GLY A 81 14.95 -13.43 38.38
N THR A 82 15.72 -14.15 39.19
CA THR A 82 15.31 -14.63 40.53
C THR A 82 14.83 -13.48 41.43
N GLU A 83 14.13 -13.81 42.51
CA GLU A 83 13.52 -12.84 43.45
C GLU A 83 14.51 -11.77 43.99
N ASP A 84 15.82 -12.06 44.00
CA ASP A 84 16.90 -11.13 44.35
C ASP A 84 17.21 -10.07 43.27
N VAL A 85 16.98 -10.36 41.99
CA VAL A 85 17.13 -9.41 40.88
C VAL A 85 16.01 -8.37 40.93
N LEU A 86 14.77 -8.82 41.16
CA LEU A 86 13.60 -7.95 41.34
C LEU A 86 13.77 -6.97 42.52
N LYS A 87 14.37 -7.42 43.63
CA LYS A 87 14.66 -6.56 44.79
C LYS A 87 15.75 -5.51 44.54
N LYS A 88 16.62 -5.72 43.54
CA LYS A 88 17.73 -4.80 43.17
C LYS A 88 17.42 -3.94 41.93
N LEU A 89 16.33 -4.22 41.25
CA LEU A 89 15.85 -3.44 40.11
C LEU A 89 15.28 -2.11 40.60
N ASN A 90 15.67 -1.04 39.90
CA ASN A 90 15.09 0.28 40.09
C ASN A 90 14.92 0.95 38.73
N PHE A 91 14.04 1.94 38.65
CA PHE A 91 13.70 2.65 37.42
C PHE A 91 14.95 3.14 36.67
N ASN A 92 15.94 3.69 37.38
CA ASN A 92 17.16 4.21 36.77
C ASN A 92 17.99 3.13 36.08
N LYS A 93 18.00 1.90 36.58
CA LYS A 93 18.68 0.77 35.94
C LYS A 93 17.92 0.31 34.70
N VAL A 94 16.61 0.14 34.79
CA VAL A 94 15.76 -0.27 33.66
C VAL A 94 15.82 0.76 32.54
N SER A 95 15.72 2.05 32.87
CA SER A 95 15.85 3.16 31.91
C SER A 95 17.22 3.14 31.19
N LYS A 96 18.31 2.86 31.89
CA LYS A 96 19.64 2.73 31.27
C LYS A 96 19.74 1.51 30.34
N ILE A 97 19.10 0.39 30.69
CA ILE A 97 19.05 -0.81 29.84
C ILE A 97 18.25 -0.49 28.57
N PHE A 98 17.07 0.10 28.73
CA PHE A 98 16.23 0.53 27.62
C PHE A 98 16.98 1.48 26.67
N ASP A 99 17.57 2.56 27.19
CA ASP A 99 18.29 3.55 26.37
C ASP A 99 19.45 2.90 25.60
N LYS A 100 20.15 1.95 26.23
CA LYS A 100 21.26 1.23 25.60
C LYS A 100 20.76 0.28 24.51
N ALA A 101 19.73 -0.52 24.81
CA ALA A 101 19.15 -1.47 23.87
C ALA A 101 18.52 -0.76 22.67
N TYR A 102 17.76 0.31 22.89
CA TYR A 102 17.15 1.12 21.83
C TYR A 102 18.19 1.75 20.91
N LYS A 103 19.23 2.38 21.48
CA LYS A 103 20.34 2.94 20.68
C LYS A 103 21.13 1.86 19.93
N SER A 104 21.18 0.63 20.44
CA SER A 104 21.81 -0.50 19.76
C SER A 104 20.95 -0.96 18.59
N ALA A 105 19.65 -1.18 18.82
CA ALA A 105 18.70 -1.63 17.81
C ALA A 105 18.53 -0.62 16.66
N LEU A 106 18.57 0.69 16.94
CA LEU A 106 18.56 1.72 15.89
C LEU A 106 19.83 1.76 15.03
N LYS A 107 20.97 1.30 15.57
CA LYS A 107 22.26 1.24 14.87
C LYS A 107 22.41 -0.03 14.04
N GLU A 108 21.72 -1.11 14.41
CA GLU A 108 21.57 -2.25 13.52
C GLU A 108 20.85 -1.77 12.25
N GLN A 109 21.41 -2.16 11.11
CA GLN A 109 20.91 -1.73 9.81
C GLN A 109 19.63 -2.51 9.52
N TYR A 110 18.50 -2.04 10.05
CA TYR A 110 17.19 -2.54 9.67
C TYR A 110 16.94 -2.14 8.22
N THR A 111 16.97 -3.11 7.32
CA THR A 111 16.60 -2.93 5.92
C THR A 111 15.40 -3.80 5.62
N ASN A 112 14.28 -3.17 5.27
CA ASN A 112 13.17 -3.89 4.66
C ASN A 112 13.45 -3.97 3.14
N GLU A 113 13.95 -5.12 2.70
CA GLU A 113 14.33 -5.37 1.30
C GLU A 113 13.18 -5.06 0.32
N ASP A 114 11.94 -5.37 0.69
CA ASP A 114 10.77 -5.10 -0.15
C ASP A 114 10.54 -3.58 -0.33
N VAL A 115 10.73 -2.80 0.74
CA VAL A 115 10.55 -1.35 0.69
C VAL A 115 11.66 -0.67 -0.10
N GLU A 116 12.90 -1.12 0.09
CA GLU A 116 14.05 -0.67 -0.71
C GLU A 116 13.87 -1.00 -2.19
N ASN A 117 13.38 -2.20 -2.50
CA ASN A 117 13.05 -2.60 -3.86
C ASN A 117 11.95 -1.73 -4.47
N MET A 118 10.93 -1.35 -3.69
CA MET A 118 9.88 -0.45 -4.16
C MET A 118 10.39 0.97 -4.40
N ILE A 119 11.18 1.53 -3.48
CA ILE A 119 11.79 2.85 -3.63
C ILE A 119 12.68 2.87 -4.89
N CYS A 120 13.51 1.84 -5.07
CA CYS A 120 14.37 1.68 -6.24
C CYS A 120 13.58 1.56 -7.55
N ALA A 121 12.46 0.81 -7.55
CA ALA A 121 11.59 0.69 -8.71
C ALA A 121 10.93 2.03 -9.09
N VAL A 122 10.52 2.82 -8.09
CA VAL A 122 9.98 4.17 -8.30
C VAL A 122 11.07 5.11 -8.84
N ASP A 123 12.27 5.09 -8.26
CA ASP A 123 13.41 5.91 -8.70
C ASP A 123 13.84 5.59 -10.14
N THR A 124 13.84 4.31 -10.50
CA THR A 124 14.13 3.85 -11.86
C THR A 124 13.09 4.38 -12.86
N PHE A 125 11.81 4.33 -12.51
CA PHE A 125 10.73 4.84 -13.35
C PHE A 125 10.85 6.36 -13.57
N ILE A 126 11.11 7.10 -12.50
CA ILE A 126 11.28 8.57 -12.54
C ILE A 126 12.48 8.94 -13.42
N SER A 127 13.57 8.18 -13.34
CA SER A 127 14.82 8.44 -14.07
C SER A 127 14.70 8.15 -15.57
N ASN A 128 14.08 7.02 -15.95
CA ASN A 128 13.91 6.63 -17.36
C ASN A 128 13.02 7.58 -18.17
N LYS A 129 12.15 8.37 -17.54
CA LYS A 129 11.33 9.40 -18.21
C LYS A 129 12.06 10.72 -18.46
N ASN A 130 13.25 10.93 -17.89
CA ASN A 130 14.04 12.14 -18.12
C ASN A 130 14.94 12.08 -19.35
N SER A 131 15.09 10.91 -20.00
CA SER A 131 15.89 10.76 -21.23
C SER A 131 15.15 11.12 -22.52
N ASP A 132 13.88 11.57 -22.43
CA ASP A 132 13.00 11.75 -23.59
C ASP A 132 12.43 13.18 -23.74
N VAL A 133 13.17 14.20 -23.29
CA VAL A 133 12.81 15.60 -23.60
C VAL A 133 14.06 16.45 -23.85
N ASN A 134 14.57 16.37 -25.09
CA ASN A 134 15.04 17.57 -25.77
C ASN A 134 14.30 17.68 -27.11
N THR A 135 13.88 18.91 -27.40
CA THR A 135 13.36 19.42 -28.66
C THR A 135 11.82 19.48 -28.79
N GLY A 136 11.33 20.71 -28.75
CA GLY A 136 10.49 21.19 -29.86
C GLY A 136 9.02 21.37 -29.53
N ASN A 137 8.59 22.63 -29.46
CA ASN A 137 7.21 23.04 -29.67
C ASN A 137 6.65 22.37 -30.93
N GLU A 138 5.69 21.47 -30.78
CA GLU A 138 4.70 21.19 -31.82
C GLU A 138 3.33 21.14 -31.16
N GLU A 139 2.51 22.14 -31.51
CA GLU A 139 1.08 22.19 -31.28
C GLU A 139 0.44 20.99 -32.00
N LEU A 140 0.47 19.83 -31.35
CA LEU A 140 -0.32 18.69 -31.75
C LEU A 140 -1.75 18.96 -31.29
N VAL A 141 -2.62 19.31 -32.23
CA VAL A 141 -4.07 19.33 -32.03
C VAL A 141 -4.50 17.91 -31.63
N VAL A 142 -4.52 17.67 -30.32
CA VAL A 142 -5.08 16.46 -29.72
C VAL A 142 -6.59 16.55 -29.95
N THR A 143 -7.08 15.82 -30.94
CA THR A 143 -8.49 15.47 -30.97
C THR A 143 -8.75 14.62 -29.72
N ALA A 144 -9.27 15.28 -28.67
CA ALA A 144 -9.70 14.64 -27.45
C ALA A 144 -10.83 13.66 -27.77
N THR A 145 -10.47 12.43 -28.13
CA THR A 145 -11.40 11.31 -28.08
C THR A 145 -11.69 11.09 -26.61
N LYS A 146 -12.82 11.64 -26.17
CA LYS A 146 -13.40 11.44 -24.85
C LYS A 146 -13.53 9.93 -24.64
N GLU A 147 -12.53 9.30 -24.03
CA GLU A 147 -12.56 7.88 -23.67
C GLU A 147 -13.75 7.67 -22.75
N SER A 148 -14.86 7.29 -23.36
CA SER A 148 -16.12 7.06 -22.67
C SER A 148 -16.04 5.62 -22.20
N TYR A 149 -15.95 5.44 -20.88
CA TYR A 149 -16.01 4.13 -20.24
C TYR A 149 -17.41 3.53 -20.42
N LEU A 150 -17.64 2.93 -21.59
CA LEU A 150 -18.91 2.31 -21.96
C LEU A 150 -18.89 0.83 -21.61
N ASP A 151 -19.98 0.37 -21.00
CA ASP A 151 -20.19 -1.03 -20.70
C ASP A 151 -20.34 -1.83 -22.01
N PRO A 152 -19.62 -2.95 -22.22
CA PRO A 152 -19.65 -3.70 -23.47
C PRO A 152 -21.03 -4.25 -23.83
N LEU A 153 -21.90 -4.47 -22.82
CA LEU A 153 -23.24 -5.02 -22.98
C LEU A 153 -24.29 -3.94 -23.28
N THR A 154 -24.31 -2.86 -22.49
CA THR A 154 -25.34 -1.81 -22.62
C THR A 154 -24.92 -0.63 -23.48
N LYS A 155 -23.64 -0.50 -23.80
CA LYS A 155 -23.03 0.68 -24.45
C LYS A 155 -23.32 1.99 -23.71
N CYS A 156 -23.72 1.90 -22.45
CA CYS A 156 -23.97 3.03 -21.57
C CYS A 156 -22.73 3.32 -20.71
N PRO A 157 -22.54 4.58 -20.25
CA PRO A 157 -21.47 4.90 -19.32
C PRO A 157 -21.57 4.07 -18.04
N ILE A 158 -20.47 3.45 -17.65
CA ILE A 158 -20.35 2.66 -16.42
C ILE A 158 -20.54 3.61 -15.22
N LYS A 159 -21.31 3.17 -14.22
CA LYS A 159 -21.57 3.91 -12.97
C LYS A 159 -20.98 3.21 -11.76
N ASP A 160 -21.10 1.89 -11.69
CA ASP A 160 -20.50 1.07 -10.65
C ASP A 160 -19.56 0.03 -11.30
N PRO A 161 -18.29 0.41 -11.49
CA PRO A 161 -17.36 -0.41 -12.25
C PRO A 161 -16.89 -1.63 -11.47
N VAL A 162 -16.89 -2.77 -12.15
CA VAL A 162 -16.25 -4.02 -11.71
C VAL A 162 -15.30 -4.51 -12.77
N LYS A 163 -14.21 -5.16 -12.35
CA LYS A 163 -13.18 -5.70 -13.20
C LYS A 163 -13.03 -7.19 -13.00
N SER A 164 -12.77 -7.91 -14.08
CA SER A 164 -12.41 -9.33 -14.01
C SER A 164 -10.95 -9.51 -13.58
N LYS A 165 -10.68 -10.40 -12.62
CA LYS A 165 -9.31 -10.85 -12.25
C LYS A 165 -8.59 -11.58 -13.38
N THR A 166 -9.32 -12.27 -14.26
CA THR A 166 -8.71 -13.12 -15.32
C THR A 166 -8.36 -12.35 -16.59
N CYS A 167 -9.23 -11.47 -17.09
CA CYS A 167 -9.03 -10.73 -18.33
C CYS A 167 -8.89 -9.21 -18.17
N HIS A 168 -9.01 -8.68 -16.94
CA HIS A 168 -8.84 -7.26 -16.60
C HIS A 168 -9.79 -6.27 -17.32
N HIS A 169 -10.85 -6.77 -17.94
CA HIS A 169 -11.89 -5.93 -18.54
C HIS A 169 -12.85 -5.36 -17.50
N ASN A 170 -13.39 -4.18 -17.80
CA ASN A 170 -14.28 -3.42 -16.94
C ASN A 170 -15.74 -3.52 -17.39
N PHE A 171 -16.66 -3.59 -16.44
CA PHE A 171 -18.09 -3.75 -16.69
C PHE A 171 -18.90 -2.93 -15.70
N GLU A 172 -20.15 -2.64 -16.06
CA GLU A 172 -21.13 -2.18 -15.08
C GLU A 172 -21.59 -3.39 -14.22
N ARG A 173 -21.48 -3.27 -12.90
CA ARG A 173 -21.77 -4.39 -11.96
C ARG A 173 -23.09 -5.07 -12.24
N ASN A 174 -24.15 -4.27 -12.38
CA ASN A 174 -25.51 -4.80 -12.52
C ASN A 174 -25.70 -5.56 -13.84
N THR A 175 -25.00 -5.15 -14.91
CA THR A 175 -25.19 -5.73 -16.24
C THR A 175 -24.40 -7.02 -16.37
N ILE A 176 -23.14 -7.05 -15.90
CA ILE A 176 -22.30 -8.25 -15.95
C ILE A 176 -22.83 -9.36 -15.04
N LEU A 177 -23.32 -9.04 -13.83
CA LEU A 177 -23.86 -10.06 -12.92
C LEU A 177 -25.12 -10.76 -13.46
N LYS A 178 -25.92 -10.04 -14.26
CA LYS A 178 -27.07 -10.61 -15.00
C LYS A 178 -26.61 -11.42 -16.20
N TYR A 179 -25.63 -10.93 -16.94
CA TYR A 179 -25.06 -11.64 -18.09
C TYR A 179 -24.45 -12.99 -17.69
N LEU A 180 -23.73 -13.03 -16.57
CA LEU A 180 -23.08 -14.25 -16.05
C LEU A 180 -24.07 -15.30 -15.49
N GLN A 181 -25.36 -15.00 -15.39
CA GLN A 181 -26.37 -16.02 -15.07
C GLN A 181 -26.66 -16.96 -16.24
N LYS A 182 -26.41 -16.51 -17.47
CA LYS A 182 -26.75 -17.25 -18.71
C LYS A 182 -25.55 -17.55 -19.58
N ASN A 183 -24.42 -16.87 -19.36
CA ASN A 183 -23.20 -17.00 -20.14
C ASN A 183 -22.01 -17.06 -19.21
N SER A 184 -20.93 -17.69 -19.66
CA SER A 184 -19.68 -17.76 -18.90
C SER A 184 -18.51 -17.09 -19.60
N ARG A 185 -18.70 -16.43 -20.75
CA ARG A 185 -17.62 -15.81 -21.52
C ARG A 185 -17.49 -14.32 -21.24
N CYS A 186 -16.32 -13.75 -21.45
CA CYS A 186 -16.16 -12.30 -21.44
C CYS A 186 -16.97 -11.66 -22.59
N PRO A 187 -17.78 -10.62 -22.33
CA PRO A 187 -18.58 -9.97 -23.38
C PRO A 187 -17.78 -8.96 -24.22
N TYR A 188 -16.49 -8.73 -23.95
CA TYR A 188 -15.63 -7.95 -24.84
C TYR A 188 -15.35 -8.73 -26.13
N SER A 189 -15.59 -8.07 -27.27
CA SER A 189 -15.29 -8.63 -28.59
C SER A 189 -13.81 -9.04 -28.68
N GLY A 190 -13.56 -10.31 -29.02
CA GLY A 190 -12.20 -10.86 -29.13
C GLY A 190 -11.62 -11.44 -27.84
N CYS A 191 -12.30 -11.30 -26.69
CA CYS A 191 -11.86 -11.93 -25.45
C CYS A 191 -12.40 -13.37 -25.34
N VAL A 192 -11.50 -14.35 -25.28
CA VAL A 192 -11.86 -15.78 -25.17
C VAL A 192 -11.92 -16.32 -23.74
N LYS A 193 -11.69 -15.46 -22.74
CA LYS A 193 -11.66 -15.85 -21.33
C LYS A 193 -13.07 -16.11 -20.80
N SER A 194 -13.19 -17.13 -19.95
CA SER A 194 -14.42 -17.39 -19.20
C SER A 194 -14.38 -16.67 -17.85
N LEU A 195 -15.53 -16.17 -17.42
CA LEU A 195 -15.74 -15.37 -16.22
C LEU A 195 -16.80 -16.03 -15.34
N SER A 196 -16.57 -16.01 -14.04
CA SER A 196 -17.53 -16.33 -12.99
C SER A 196 -17.80 -15.09 -12.12
N ARG A 197 -18.75 -15.18 -11.19
CA ARG A 197 -19.07 -14.04 -10.30
C ARG A 197 -17.93 -13.75 -9.34
N GLU A 198 -17.20 -14.79 -8.95
CA GLU A 198 -16.09 -14.79 -8.01
C GLU A 198 -14.81 -14.16 -8.61
N ASP A 199 -14.76 -14.11 -9.95
CA ASP A 199 -13.71 -13.46 -10.71
C ASP A 199 -13.89 -11.93 -10.81
N LEU A 200 -15.06 -11.41 -10.43
CA LEU A 200 -15.34 -9.98 -10.48
C LEU A 200 -14.96 -9.29 -9.17
N VAL A 201 -14.14 -8.25 -9.28
CA VAL A 201 -13.76 -7.36 -8.18
C VAL A 201 -14.22 -5.95 -8.45
N GLU A 202 -14.42 -5.15 -7.40
CA GLU A 202 -14.70 -3.73 -7.58
C GLU A 202 -13.50 -3.04 -8.24
N ASP A 203 -13.75 -2.23 -9.28
CA ASP A 203 -12.70 -1.39 -9.84
C ASP A 203 -12.76 0.00 -9.18
N LEU A 204 -12.18 0.07 -7.97
CA LEU A 204 -12.12 1.32 -7.20
C LEU A 204 -11.38 2.43 -7.95
N ALA A 205 -10.44 2.09 -8.84
CA ALA A 205 -9.70 3.05 -9.65
C ALA A 205 -10.62 3.69 -10.71
N LEU A 206 -11.34 2.88 -11.49
CA LEU A 206 -12.32 3.37 -12.46
C LEU A 206 -13.46 4.13 -11.76
N LYS A 207 -13.88 3.70 -10.56
CA LYS A 207 -14.92 4.37 -9.77
C LYS A 207 -14.50 5.79 -9.40
N ARG A 208 -13.26 5.96 -8.90
CA ARG A 208 -12.69 7.30 -8.61
C ARG A 208 -12.57 8.15 -9.87
N LYS A 209 -12.12 7.58 -10.99
CA LYS A 209 -12.01 8.31 -12.27
C LYS A 209 -13.37 8.83 -12.77
N LEU A 210 -14.40 8.00 -12.71
CA LEU A 210 -15.77 8.38 -13.09
C LEU A 210 -16.36 9.45 -12.16
N LEU A 211 -16.03 9.42 -10.87
CA LEU A 211 -16.43 10.47 -9.92
C LEU A 211 -15.74 11.80 -10.24
N ASN A 212 -14.43 11.79 -10.50
CA ASN A 212 -13.66 12.99 -10.82
C ASN A 212 -14.11 13.62 -12.15
N MET A 213 -14.45 12.80 -13.15
CA MET A 213 -15.02 13.27 -14.43
C MET A 213 -16.39 13.94 -14.28
N LYS A 214 -17.21 13.51 -13.31
CA LYS A 214 -18.50 14.16 -13.01
C LYS A 214 -18.32 15.51 -12.30
N GLN A 215 -17.21 15.71 -11.59
CA GLN A 215 -16.94 16.92 -10.82
C GLN A 215 -16.29 18.04 -11.67
N ASN A 216 -15.61 17.71 -12.77
CA ASN A 216 -15.05 18.68 -13.73
C ASN A 216 -15.64 18.49 -15.14
N PRO A 217 -16.89 18.95 -15.40
CA PRO A 217 -17.52 18.79 -16.71
C PRO A 217 -16.94 19.71 -17.81
N ASN A 218 -16.03 20.64 -17.50
CA ASN A 218 -15.37 21.52 -18.47
C ASN A 218 -13.98 21.95 -17.98
N LYS A 219 -12.93 21.44 -18.62
CA LYS A 219 -11.69 22.17 -18.84
C LYS A 219 -11.07 21.74 -20.15
#